data_AF-A0A7V5GV48-F1
#
_entry.id   AF-A0A7V5GV48-F1
#
_cell.length_a   1.000
_cell.length_b   1.000
_cell.length_c   1.000
_cell.angle_alpha   90.00
_cell.angle_beta   90.00
_cell.angle_gamma   90.00
#
_symmetry.space_group_name_H-M   'P 1'
#
loop_
_entity.id
_entity.type
_entity.pdbx_description
1 polymer ?
#
loop_
_entity_poly.entity_id
_entity_poly.type
_entity_poly.pdbx_seq_one_letter_code
_entity_poly.pdbx_strand_id
1 'polypeptide(L)'
;CWDDPDEIYPPDHEERIRFVARRDSATIELEHLAIDLGAGLVIGTHPHVLQGFEVYHGVVIAHSMGNFAFDQNFFETWPSALVCVDIERDGVKRAWVEPIFVDRYRPTPAEAGLGRKILDRLAGYSTELNCFLAPDYDNMRAEIAIDPNRVEQRVSEYNVSGRMRYIDAEQVYRSEPLRLDGGGFPSRIVGIDADVRDPQWRVSLGREILLVGNMESEGALIWNYNSAREGVDSVVVHGGARSSFINLPARSQDYITDLIQRIPVNGVDDRLTLCGWLHTENASNAGLAVRYYSYRYSNDPRYISGNQDVERRLQGDNDWTYLWDRLVIPENTGFLNVRWQLYGPEDGQGWLQADDIELIRWDEPGDFERGLSIDSPNDLYYLQVETPREVDEVRVTYRSIMVTY
;
A
#
# COMPACT_ATOMS: atom_id res chain seq x y z
N CYS A 1 -6.60 -22.49 6.80
CA CYS A 1 -8.05 -22.74 6.87
C CYS A 1 -8.33 -24.19 6.50
N TRP A 2 -8.39 -25.10 7.47
CA TRP A 2 -9.07 -26.37 7.24
C TRP A 2 -10.50 -26.12 7.69
N ASP A 3 -11.36 -25.80 6.73
CA ASP A 3 -12.77 -25.56 6.99
C ASP A 3 -13.41 -26.91 7.37
N ASP A 4 -14.16 -26.90 8.48
CA ASP A 4 -14.94 -28.06 8.90
C ASP A 4 -16.02 -28.31 7.83
N PRO A 5 -16.01 -29.46 7.14
CA PRO A 5 -16.96 -29.74 6.07
C PRO A 5 -18.42 -29.79 6.56
N ASP A 6 -18.65 -29.83 7.87
CA ASP A 6 -19.97 -29.81 8.49
C ASP A 6 -20.41 -28.41 8.98
N GLU A 7 -19.56 -27.38 8.85
CA GLU A 7 -19.90 -26.01 9.23
C GLU A 7 -20.72 -25.33 8.12
N ILE A 8 -22.04 -25.20 8.36
CA ILE A 8 -22.93 -24.44 7.47
C ILE A 8 -22.59 -22.96 7.64
N TYR A 9 -21.73 -22.43 6.77
CA TYR A 9 -21.45 -21.01 6.71
C TYR A 9 -22.72 -20.20 6.40
N PRO A 10 -22.97 -19.09 7.11
CA PRO A 10 -24.08 -18.23 6.77
C PRO A 10 -23.88 -17.66 5.34
N PRO A 11 -24.96 -17.32 4.62
CA PRO A 11 -24.89 -16.92 3.21
C PRO A 11 -23.99 -15.72 2.91
N ASP A 12 -23.62 -14.93 3.92
CA ASP A 12 -22.78 -13.73 3.86
C ASP A 12 -21.32 -13.97 4.27
N HIS A 13 -20.91 -15.22 4.52
CA HIS A 13 -19.57 -15.55 5.03
C HIS A 13 -18.46 -14.96 4.15
N GLU A 14 -18.50 -15.17 2.84
CA GLU A 14 -17.50 -14.62 1.88
C GLU A 14 -17.47 -13.09 1.86
N GLU A 15 -18.58 -12.42 2.21
CA GLU A 15 -18.65 -10.97 2.24
C GLU A 15 -17.90 -10.35 3.43
N ARG A 16 -17.44 -11.19 4.38
CA ARG A 16 -16.76 -10.79 5.62
C ARG A 16 -15.42 -11.47 5.86
N ILE A 17 -15.00 -12.40 5.01
CA ILE A 17 -13.67 -13.03 5.11
C ILE A 17 -12.58 -11.96 5.07
N ARG A 18 -11.61 -12.11 5.98
CA ARG A 18 -10.39 -11.33 6.07
C ARG A 18 -9.20 -12.26 6.02
N PHE A 19 -8.24 -11.91 5.18
CA PHE A 19 -6.95 -12.58 5.16
C PHE A 19 -5.97 -11.78 6.01
N VAL A 20 -5.16 -12.49 6.78
CA VAL A 20 -4.19 -11.89 7.70
C VAL A 20 -2.82 -12.43 7.34
N ALA A 21 -1.86 -11.52 7.10
CA ALA A 21 -0.49 -11.88 6.78
C ALA A 21 0.27 -12.45 7.99
N ARG A 22 -0.17 -12.15 9.22
CA ARG A 22 0.42 -12.72 10.43
C ARG A 22 0.18 -14.23 10.50
N ARG A 23 1.26 -14.99 10.68
CA ARG A 23 1.23 -16.44 10.91
C ARG A 23 0.84 -16.75 12.36
N ASP A 24 0.04 -17.80 12.57
CA ASP A 24 -0.24 -18.29 13.91
C ASP A 24 0.95 -19.11 14.46
N SER A 25 1.08 -19.16 15.79
CA SER A 25 2.22 -19.81 16.43
C SER A 25 2.27 -21.32 16.23
N ALA A 26 1.12 -21.98 16.11
CA ALA A 26 1.07 -23.43 15.93
C ALA A 26 1.59 -23.84 14.55
N THR A 27 1.31 -23.05 13.52
CA THR A 27 1.88 -23.27 12.18
C THR A 27 3.40 -23.07 12.19
N ILE A 28 3.91 -22.02 12.85
CA ILE A 28 5.36 -21.79 13.00
C ILE A 28 6.03 -22.97 13.71
N GLU A 29 5.45 -23.44 14.83
CA GLU A 29 5.97 -24.59 15.57
C GLU A 29 6.03 -25.87 14.72
N LEU A 30 5.04 -26.09 13.86
CA LEU A 30 5.02 -27.23 12.94
C LEU A 30 6.11 -27.12 11.87
N GLU A 31 6.35 -25.92 11.34
CA GLU A 31 7.39 -25.65 10.35
C GLU A 31 8.80 -25.81 10.95
N HIS A 32 9.01 -25.34 12.19
CA HIS A 32 10.24 -25.57 12.95
C HIS A 32 10.46 -27.06 13.24
N LEU A 33 9.41 -27.77 13.68
CA LEU A 33 9.48 -29.21 13.91
C LEU A 33 9.86 -30.00 12.65
N ALA A 34 9.38 -29.58 11.48
CA ALA A 34 9.76 -30.22 10.22
C ALA A 34 11.28 -30.11 9.96
N ILE A 35 11.89 -28.95 10.28
CA ILE A 35 13.34 -28.74 10.17
C ILE A 35 14.09 -29.55 11.21
N ASP A 36 13.63 -29.57 12.47
CA ASP A 36 14.24 -30.35 13.54
C ASP A 36 14.23 -31.87 13.24
N LEU A 37 13.25 -32.33 12.47
CA LEU A 37 13.14 -33.71 11.97
C LEU A 37 13.92 -33.97 10.66
N GLY A 38 14.61 -32.96 10.12
CA GLY A 38 15.55 -33.10 9.00
C GLY A 38 15.08 -32.53 7.66
N ALA A 39 14.03 -31.70 7.62
CA ALA A 39 13.69 -30.97 6.39
C ALA A 39 14.78 -29.95 6.02
N GLY A 40 15.18 -29.92 4.75
CA GLY A 40 16.19 -28.99 4.21
C GLY A 40 15.62 -27.73 3.55
N LEU A 41 14.28 -27.63 3.47
CA LEU A 41 13.50 -26.50 2.97
C LEU A 41 12.05 -26.71 3.39
N VAL A 42 11.37 -25.67 3.86
CA VAL A 42 9.93 -25.72 4.17
C VAL A 42 9.19 -24.70 3.31
N ILE A 43 8.17 -25.15 2.57
CA ILE A 43 7.31 -24.30 1.75
C ILE A 43 5.88 -24.43 2.27
N GLY A 44 5.40 -23.38 2.94
CA GLY A 44 4.02 -23.21 3.35
C GLY A 44 3.15 -22.68 2.21
N THR A 45 1.88 -23.08 2.24
CA THR A 45 0.84 -22.63 1.29
C THR A 45 -0.48 -22.48 2.04
N HIS A 46 -1.51 -21.98 1.34
CA HIS A 46 -2.93 -21.90 1.73
C HIS A 46 -3.48 -20.59 2.36
N PRO A 47 -2.71 -19.65 2.94
CA PRO A 47 -3.28 -18.39 3.42
C PRO A 47 -3.85 -17.46 2.33
N HIS A 48 -3.64 -17.77 1.03
CA HIS A 48 -3.98 -16.95 -0.14
C HIS A 48 -3.29 -15.57 -0.24
N VAL A 49 -2.66 -15.12 0.83
CA VAL A 49 -1.90 -13.86 0.90
C VAL A 49 -0.42 -14.09 1.16
N LEU A 50 0.38 -13.08 0.83
CA LEU A 50 1.81 -13.06 1.10
C LEU A 50 2.09 -13.14 2.60
N GLN A 51 3.11 -13.90 2.95
CA GLN A 51 3.71 -13.90 4.29
C GLN A 51 5.23 -13.92 4.15
N GLY A 52 5.93 -13.56 5.23
CA GLY A 52 7.37 -13.44 5.23
C GLY A 52 8.11 -14.75 5.03
N PHE A 53 9.43 -14.63 5.00
CA PHE A 53 10.37 -15.74 5.03
C PHE A 53 11.06 -15.79 6.39
N GLU A 54 11.46 -16.99 6.79
CA GLU A 54 12.29 -17.22 7.97
C GLU A 54 13.49 -18.08 7.58
N VAL A 55 14.61 -17.91 8.29
CA VAL A 55 15.75 -18.83 8.23
C VAL A 55 15.94 -19.43 9.61
N TYR A 56 15.48 -20.67 9.77
CA TYR A 56 15.54 -21.41 11.03
C TYR A 56 16.62 -22.49 10.95
N HIS A 57 17.61 -22.45 11.83
CA HIS A 57 18.79 -23.35 11.81
C HIS A 57 19.50 -23.41 10.44
N GLY A 58 19.53 -22.30 9.71
CA GLY A 58 20.15 -22.21 8.37
C GLY A 58 19.29 -22.80 7.23
N VAL A 59 18.05 -23.19 7.53
CA VAL A 59 17.07 -23.70 6.55
C VAL A 59 16.00 -22.64 6.29
N VAL A 60 15.69 -22.43 5.01
CA VAL A 60 14.66 -21.47 4.59
C VAL A 60 13.26 -22.03 4.86
N ILE A 61 12.40 -21.17 5.39
CA ILE A 61 10.95 -21.36 5.47
C ILE A 61 10.30 -20.26 4.65
N ALA A 62 9.55 -20.64 3.62
CA ALA A 62 8.65 -19.72 2.91
C ALA A 62 7.23 -19.93 3.43
N HIS A 63 6.73 -19.05 4.29
CA HIS A 63 5.44 -19.31 4.96
C HIS A 63 4.24 -19.26 4.00
N SER A 64 4.21 -18.31 3.08
CA SER A 64 3.19 -18.23 2.03
C SER A 64 3.59 -17.28 0.92
N MET A 65 3.39 -17.71 -0.32
CA MET A 65 3.61 -16.90 -1.52
C MET A 65 2.33 -16.28 -2.07
N GLY A 66 1.21 -16.39 -1.37
CA GLY A 66 -0.10 -16.03 -1.90
C GLY A 66 -0.58 -16.98 -3.00
N ASN A 67 -1.45 -16.48 -3.88
CA ASN A 67 -2.05 -17.27 -4.95
C ASN A 67 -1.20 -17.27 -6.23
N PHE A 68 -0.91 -18.43 -6.81
CA PHE A 68 -0.28 -18.50 -8.14
C PHE A 68 -1.32 -18.52 -9.27
N ALA A 69 -2.23 -19.50 -9.26
CA ALA A 69 -3.36 -19.57 -10.20
C ALA A 69 -4.62 -19.90 -9.39
N PHE A 70 -5.50 -18.91 -9.22
CA PHE A 70 -6.70 -19.02 -8.39
C PHE A 70 -7.81 -18.09 -8.88
N ASP A 71 -9.06 -18.45 -8.63
CA ASP A 71 -10.27 -17.75 -9.10
C ASP A 71 -10.88 -16.80 -8.05
N GLN A 72 -10.06 -16.28 -7.13
CA GLN A 72 -10.50 -15.36 -6.08
C GLN A 72 -10.53 -13.89 -6.54
N ASN A 73 -11.59 -13.18 -6.11
CA ASN A 73 -11.82 -11.76 -6.40
C ASN A 73 -11.59 -10.88 -5.16
N PHE A 74 -10.57 -11.21 -4.37
CA PHE A 74 -10.23 -10.46 -3.16
C PHE A 74 -8.97 -9.63 -3.43
N PHE A 75 -9.07 -8.32 -3.27
CA PHE A 75 -7.95 -7.39 -3.53
C PHE A 75 -6.67 -7.82 -2.81
N GLU A 76 -6.81 -8.28 -1.57
CA GLU A 76 -5.70 -8.71 -0.74
C GLU A 76 -5.01 -10.01 -1.21
N THR A 77 -5.65 -10.83 -2.06
CA THR A 77 -5.12 -12.12 -2.54
C THR A 77 -4.50 -12.08 -3.93
N TRP A 78 -4.43 -10.88 -4.54
CA TRP A 78 -3.81 -10.68 -5.86
C TRP A 78 -2.30 -10.49 -5.82
N PRO A 79 -1.70 -9.79 -4.83
CA PRO A 79 -0.26 -9.83 -4.64
C PRO A 79 0.21 -11.26 -4.34
N SER A 80 1.19 -11.73 -5.09
CA SER A 80 1.77 -13.06 -4.97
C SER A 80 3.28 -13.03 -5.25
N ALA A 81 3.91 -14.18 -5.20
CA ALA A 81 5.34 -14.36 -5.36
C ALA A 81 5.66 -15.75 -5.94
N LEU A 82 6.80 -15.85 -6.59
CA LEU A 82 7.46 -17.11 -6.91
C LEU A 82 8.70 -17.23 -6.04
N VAL A 83 8.85 -18.38 -5.37
CA VAL A 83 10.06 -18.71 -4.63
C VAL A 83 10.91 -19.62 -5.48
N CYS A 84 12.14 -19.21 -5.70
CA CYS A 84 13.12 -19.92 -6.50
C CYS A 84 14.28 -20.35 -5.61
N VAL A 85 14.75 -21.59 -5.80
CA VAL A 85 15.80 -22.19 -4.98
C VAL A 85 16.80 -22.95 -5.83
N ASP A 86 18.08 -22.74 -5.55
CA ASP A 86 19.16 -23.57 -6.09
C ASP A 86 19.51 -24.64 -5.06
N ILE A 87 19.38 -25.91 -5.45
CA ILE A 87 19.59 -27.07 -4.57
C ILE A 87 20.76 -27.90 -5.10
N GLU A 88 21.77 -28.11 -4.25
CA GLU A 88 22.89 -29.01 -4.49
C GLU A 88 22.84 -30.24 -3.57
N ARG A 89 23.84 -31.14 -3.67
CA ARG A 89 23.88 -32.39 -2.89
C ARG A 89 23.88 -32.18 -1.38
N ASP A 90 24.40 -31.05 -0.91
CA ASP A 90 24.54 -30.67 0.48
C ASP A 90 23.54 -29.58 0.91
N GLY A 91 22.47 -29.36 0.13
CA GLY A 91 21.31 -28.57 0.53
C GLY A 91 21.02 -27.35 -0.35
N VAL A 92 20.18 -26.46 0.16
CA VAL A 92 19.83 -25.18 -0.48
C VAL A 92 21.04 -24.25 -0.44
N LYS A 93 21.48 -23.79 -1.61
CA LYS A 93 22.62 -22.87 -1.75
C LYS A 93 22.21 -21.41 -1.85
N ARG A 94 21.03 -21.20 -2.43
CA ARG A 94 20.47 -19.89 -2.71
C ARG A 94 18.96 -20.00 -2.75
N ALA A 95 18.30 -18.97 -2.27
CA ALA A 95 16.87 -18.82 -2.37
C ALA A 95 16.56 -17.35 -2.66
N TRP A 96 15.67 -17.08 -3.61
CA TRP A 96 15.19 -15.75 -3.91
C TRP A 96 13.70 -15.77 -4.22
N VAL A 97 13.10 -14.59 -4.23
CA VAL A 97 11.68 -14.39 -4.51
C VAL A 97 11.50 -13.41 -5.66
N GLU A 98 10.55 -13.70 -6.54
CA GLU A 98 10.13 -12.84 -7.66
C GLU A 98 8.66 -12.43 -7.45
N PRO A 99 8.31 -11.14 -7.54
CA PRO A 99 6.97 -10.66 -7.25
C PRO A 99 6.02 -10.96 -8.42
N ILE A 100 4.82 -11.42 -8.10
CA ILE A 100 3.75 -11.74 -9.05
C ILE A 100 2.49 -10.98 -8.68
N PHE A 101 1.69 -10.62 -9.66
CA PHE A 101 0.33 -10.15 -9.47
C PHE A 101 -0.65 -11.04 -10.21
N VAL A 102 -1.69 -11.51 -9.53
CA VAL A 102 -2.76 -12.32 -10.15
C VAL A 102 -3.77 -11.40 -10.81
N ASP A 103 -3.49 -10.99 -12.03
CA ASP A 103 -4.38 -10.16 -12.83
C ASP A 103 -5.45 -10.99 -13.54
N ARG A 104 -6.71 -10.84 -13.10
CA ARG A 104 -7.87 -11.54 -13.68
C ARG A 104 -7.62 -13.05 -13.82
N TYR A 105 -7.19 -13.66 -12.71
CA TYR A 105 -6.88 -15.09 -12.59
C TYR A 105 -5.64 -15.55 -13.37
N ARG A 106 -4.82 -14.62 -13.87
CA ARG A 106 -3.58 -14.91 -14.59
C ARG A 106 -2.39 -14.39 -13.79
N PRO A 107 -1.50 -15.26 -13.29
CA PRO A 107 -0.24 -14.80 -12.72
C PRO A 107 0.55 -14.03 -13.78
N THR A 108 0.89 -12.80 -13.46
CA THR A 108 1.62 -11.86 -14.31
C THR A 108 2.82 -11.36 -13.50
N PRO A 109 4.03 -11.30 -14.07
CA PRO A 109 5.16 -10.64 -13.41
C PRO A 109 4.76 -9.24 -12.95
N ALA A 110 5.03 -8.95 -11.67
CA ALA A 110 4.85 -7.61 -11.14
C ALA A 110 6.13 -6.82 -11.39
N GLU A 111 6.05 -5.73 -12.13
CA GLU A 111 7.22 -4.96 -12.56
C GLU A 111 7.26 -3.59 -11.86
N ALA A 112 8.41 -2.91 -11.96
CA ALA A 112 8.62 -1.53 -11.52
C ALA A 112 8.00 -1.19 -10.14
N GLY A 113 7.08 -0.23 -10.06
CA GLY A 113 6.47 0.23 -8.81
C GLY A 113 5.71 -0.88 -8.07
N LEU A 114 4.84 -1.62 -8.78
CA LEU A 114 4.10 -2.75 -8.21
C LEU A 114 5.03 -3.85 -7.68
N GLY A 115 6.03 -4.25 -8.48
CA GLY A 115 7.00 -5.28 -8.10
C GLY A 115 7.79 -4.88 -6.86
N ARG A 116 8.28 -3.63 -6.81
CA ARG A 116 8.96 -3.06 -5.63
C ARG A 116 8.07 -3.13 -4.39
N LYS A 117 6.82 -2.69 -4.46
CA LYS A 117 5.91 -2.69 -3.30
C LYS A 117 5.66 -4.10 -2.76
N ILE A 118 5.56 -5.11 -3.62
CA ILE A 118 5.42 -6.51 -3.23
C ILE A 118 6.68 -7.02 -2.52
N LEU A 119 7.86 -6.75 -3.09
CA LEU A 119 9.14 -7.16 -2.49
C LEU A 119 9.39 -6.49 -1.14
N ASP A 120 9.09 -5.19 -1.02
CA ASP A 120 9.28 -4.43 0.21
C ASP A 120 8.34 -4.93 1.32
N ARG A 121 7.10 -5.32 0.97
CA ARG A 121 6.16 -5.96 1.89
C ARG A 121 6.67 -7.32 2.38
N LEU A 122 7.17 -8.15 1.48
CA LEU A 122 7.81 -9.42 1.86
C LEU A 122 9.03 -9.20 2.76
N ALA A 123 9.82 -8.15 2.49
CA ALA A 123 10.98 -7.81 3.30
C ALA A 123 10.59 -7.36 4.71
N GLY A 124 9.52 -6.57 4.84
CA GLY A 124 8.94 -6.21 6.14
C GLY A 124 8.44 -7.42 6.92
N TYR A 125 7.65 -8.30 6.30
CA TYR A 125 7.18 -9.53 6.96
C TYR A 125 8.32 -10.46 7.38
N SER A 126 9.40 -10.52 6.60
CA SER A 126 10.57 -11.35 6.92
C SER A 126 11.38 -10.74 8.07
N THR A 127 11.42 -9.41 8.16
CA THR A 127 12.09 -8.71 9.28
C THR A 127 11.44 -9.03 10.61
N GLU A 128 10.10 -9.14 10.66
CA GLU A 128 9.36 -9.60 11.84
C GLU A 128 9.73 -11.04 12.27
N LEU A 129 10.26 -11.83 11.34
CA LEU A 129 10.73 -13.21 11.52
C LEU A 129 12.26 -13.32 11.63
N ASN A 130 12.95 -12.20 11.86
CA ASN A 130 14.41 -12.11 11.95
C ASN A 130 15.16 -12.58 10.68
N CYS A 131 14.54 -12.43 9.52
CA CYS A 131 15.13 -12.76 8.21
C CYS A 131 15.27 -11.50 7.35
N PHE A 132 16.46 -11.31 6.77
CA PHE A 132 16.69 -10.24 5.80
C PHE A 132 16.32 -10.68 4.39
N LEU A 133 15.57 -9.85 3.68
CA LEU A 133 15.52 -9.89 2.23
C LEU A 133 16.38 -8.77 1.66
N ALA A 134 17.13 -9.07 0.60
CA ALA A 134 17.94 -8.10 -0.15
C ALA A 134 17.36 -7.92 -1.55
N PRO A 135 16.53 -6.88 -1.79
CA PRO A 135 15.96 -6.64 -3.10
C PRO A 135 16.97 -6.18 -4.14
N ASP A 136 16.81 -6.70 -5.34
CA ASP A 136 17.42 -6.29 -6.60
C ASP A 136 16.30 -5.82 -7.52
N TYR A 137 16.01 -4.52 -7.43
CA TYR A 137 14.90 -3.91 -8.16
C TYR A 137 15.15 -3.84 -9.67
N ASP A 138 16.40 -3.87 -10.12
CA ASP A 138 16.69 -3.88 -11.57
C ASP A 138 16.25 -5.21 -12.21
N ASN A 139 16.32 -6.31 -11.44
CA ASN A 139 15.90 -7.64 -11.88
C ASN A 139 14.55 -8.07 -11.28
N MET A 140 13.88 -7.20 -10.52
CA MET A 140 12.62 -7.46 -9.82
C MET A 140 12.62 -8.79 -9.06
N ARG A 141 13.59 -8.94 -8.16
CA ARG A 141 13.67 -10.08 -7.23
C ARG A 141 14.25 -9.67 -5.89
N ALA A 142 14.13 -10.49 -4.86
CA ALA A 142 14.85 -10.31 -3.60
C ALA A 142 15.50 -11.60 -3.14
N GLU A 143 16.79 -11.54 -2.79
CA GLU A 143 17.49 -12.68 -2.20
C GLU A 143 17.05 -12.88 -0.75
N ILE A 144 16.85 -14.13 -0.36
CA ILE A 144 16.59 -14.53 1.02
C ILE A 144 17.96 -14.78 1.67
N ALA A 145 18.30 -13.99 2.69
CA ALA A 145 19.61 -14.08 3.33
C ALA A 145 19.74 -15.31 4.24
N ILE A 146 20.15 -16.45 3.66
CA ILE A 146 20.37 -17.70 4.38
C ILE A 146 21.51 -17.58 5.42
N ASP A 147 22.54 -16.79 5.12
CA ASP A 147 23.64 -16.48 6.03
C ASP A 147 23.63 -14.97 6.36
N PRO A 148 23.11 -14.56 7.54
CA PRO A 148 23.00 -13.15 7.87
C PRO A 148 24.36 -12.44 7.94
N ASN A 149 25.48 -13.17 8.09
CA ASN A 149 26.82 -12.56 8.12
C ASN A 149 27.28 -12.01 6.77
N ARG A 150 26.64 -12.44 5.68
CA ARG A 150 26.91 -11.94 4.32
C ARG A 150 26.07 -10.72 3.96
N VAL A 151 25.10 -10.35 4.80
CA VAL A 151 24.26 -9.18 4.55
C VAL A 151 25.10 -7.92 4.76
N GLU A 152 25.17 -7.10 3.72
CA GLU A 152 25.77 -5.77 3.78
C GLU A 152 24.67 -4.70 3.85
N GLN A 153 24.89 -3.71 4.71
CA GLN A 153 23.95 -2.61 4.90
C GLN A 153 24.65 -1.27 4.65
N ARG A 154 24.07 -0.46 3.77
CA ARG A 154 24.54 0.91 3.52
C ARG A 154 23.50 1.91 4.02
N VAL A 155 23.89 2.68 5.04
CA VAL A 155 23.08 3.75 5.60
C VAL A 155 23.33 5.05 4.84
N SER A 156 22.28 5.73 4.43
CA SER A 156 22.33 7.09 3.88
C SER A 156 21.32 7.98 4.59
N GLU A 157 21.62 9.27 4.69
CA GLU A 157 20.78 10.26 5.37
C GLU A 157 20.17 11.21 4.33
N TYR A 158 18.88 11.51 4.51
CA TYR A 158 18.04 12.25 3.59
C TYR A 158 17.21 13.28 4.33
N ASN A 159 16.70 14.25 3.57
CA ASN A 159 15.79 15.26 4.07
C ASN A 159 14.50 15.21 3.25
N VAL A 160 13.36 15.30 3.92
CA VAL A 160 12.05 15.52 3.31
C VAL A 160 11.43 16.76 3.93
N SER A 161 10.71 17.54 3.14
CA SER A 161 10.00 18.72 3.60
C SER A 161 8.58 18.70 3.06
N GLY A 162 7.67 19.35 3.78
CA GLY A 162 6.31 19.54 3.32
C GLY A 162 5.57 20.59 4.11
N ARG A 163 4.41 20.95 3.59
CA ARG A 163 3.53 21.95 4.20
C ARG A 163 2.74 21.37 5.35
N MET A 164 2.45 22.24 6.32
CA MET A 164 1.64 21.95 7.48
C MET A 164 0.26 22.57 7.29
N ARG A 165 -0.78 21.84 7.70
CA ARG A 165 -2.17 22.27 7.69
C ARG A 165 -2.73 22.22 9.10
N TYR A 166 -3.43 23.26 9.53
CA TYR A 166 -4.15 23.22 10.79
C TYR A 166 -5.41 22.36 10.66
N ILE A 167 -5.61 21.44 11.61
CA ILE A 167 -6.73 20.50 11.66
C ILE A 167 -7.61 20.90 12.84
N ASP A 168 -8.68 21.65 12.56
CA ASP A 168 -9.59 22.20 13.59
C ASP A 168 -10.16 21.13 14.53
N ALA A 169 -10.56 19.96 14.00
CA ALA A 169 -11.18 18.92 14.82
C ALA A 169 -10.22 18.33 15.88
N GLU A 170 -8.92 18.36 15.60
CA GLU A 170 -7.87 17.76 16.44
C GLU A 170 -7.01 18.83 17.14
N GLN A 171 -7.17 20.11 16.78
CA GLN A 171 -6.41 21.25 17.28
C GLN A 171 -4.89 21.08 17.12
N VAL A 172 -4.45 20.56 15.98
CA VAL A 172 -3.03 20.33 15.65
C VAL A 172 -2.70 20.82 14.25
N TYR A 173 -1.45 21.23 14.04
CA TYR A 173 -0.84 21.37 12.73
C TYR A 173 -0.28 20.03 12.31
N ARG A 174 -0.57 19.62 11.08
CA ARG A 174 -0.20 18.32 10.53
C ARG A 174 0.41 18.47 9.15
N SER A 175 1.49 17.75 8.89
CA SER A 175 2.10 17.75 7.56
C SER A 175 1.20 17.04 6.55
N GLU A 176 1.32 17.42 5.29
CA GLU A 176 0.98 16.51 4.20
C GLU A 176 1.75 15.18 4.36
N PRO A 177 1.29 14.06 3.74
CA PRO A 177 2.06 12.84 3.72
C PRO A 177 3.43 13.06 3.09
N LEU A 178 4.49 12.92 3.89
CA LEU A 178 5.87 13.13 3.45
C LEU A 178 6.42 11.79 2.94
N ARG A 179 6.70 11.72 1.65
CA ARG A 179 7.25 10.51 1.01
C ARG A 179 8.74 10.35 1.33
N LEU A 180 9.16 9.13 1.64
CA LEU A 180 10.52 8.77 2.07
C LEU A 180 11.33 8.13 0.93
N ASP A 181 11.62 8.88 -0.13
CA ASP A 181 12.26 8.38 -1.36
C ASP A 181 13.78 8.16 -1.27
N GLY A 182 14.27 7.70 -0.11
CA GLY A 182 15.70 7.55 0.18
C GLY A 182 16.41 6.39 -0.54
N GLY A 183 15.81 5.83 -1.59
CA GLY A 183 16.35 4.72 -2.39
C GLY A 183 16.48 3.38 -1.67
N GLY A 184 16.08 3.29 -0.40
CA GLY A 184 16.09 2.09 0.42
C GLY A 184 15.12 2.22 1.59
N PHE A 185 15.15 1.28 2.51
CA PHE A 185 14.19 1.18 3.60
C PHE A 185 14.42 2.24 4.67
N PRO A 186 13.43 3.06 5.04
CA PRO A 186 13.55 3.96 6.18
C PRO A 186 13.94 3.19 7.44
N SER A 187 14.95 3.67 8.16
CA SER A 187 15.52 2.99 9.34
C SER A 187 15.58 3.87 10.57
N ARG A 188 15.52 5.19 10.39
CA ARG A 188 15.53 6.13 11.51
C ARG A 188 15.01 7.50 11.13
N ILE A 189 14.14 8.10 11.95
CA ILE A 189 13.93 9.55 11.96
C ILE A 189 15.01 10.17 12.86
N VAL A 190 15.82 11.06 12.29
CA VAL A 190 16.98 11.67 12.96
C VAL A 190 16.55 12.94 13.69
N GLY A 191 15.78 13.80 13.03
CA GLY A 191 15.38 15.09 13.56
C GLY A 191 14.23 15.70 12.77
N ILE A 192 13.47 16.56 13.44
CA ILE A 192 12.36 17.32 12.86
C ILE A 192 12.68 18.79 13.11
N ASP A 193 13.09 19.48 12.06
CA ASP A 193 13.49 20.89 12.09
C ASP A 193 12.32 21.78 11.68
N ALA A 194 11.96 22.68 12.58
CA ALA A 194 11.05 23.79 12.32
C ALA A 194 11.45 24.98 13.19
N ASP A 195 11.11 26.19 12.78
CA ASP A 195 11.34 27.42 13.57
C ASP A 195 10.28 27.56 14.67
N VAL A 196 10.21 26.56 15.56
CA VAL A 196 9.18 26.41 16.59
C VAL A 196 9.82 26.09 17.93
N ARG A 197 9.46 26.84 18.97
CA ARG A 197 9.90 26.57 20.34
C ARG A 197 9.04 25.47 20.97
N ASP A 198 9.70 24.40 21.42
CA ASP A 198 9.07 23.24 22.09
C ASP A 198 7.88 22.67 21.28
N PRO A 199 8.18 22.07 20.11
CA PRO A 199 7.15 21.69 19.16
C PRO A 199 6.28 20.52 19.63
N GLN A 200 6.69 19.72 20.62
CA GLN A 200 5.90 18.54 21.07
C GLN A 200 5.48 17.66 19.88
N TRP A 201 6.45 17.30 19.04
CA TRP A 201 6.21 16.53 17.82
C TRP A 201 5.63 15.16 18.12
N ARG A 202 4.64 14.76 17.34
CA ARG A 202 4.22 13.36 17.19
C ARG A 202 4.46 12.91 15.76
N VAL A 203 4.81 11.63 15.62
CA VAL A 203 5.23 11.01 14.36
C VAL A 203 4.38 9.78 14.10
N SER A 204 3.83 9.70 12.89
CA SER A 204 3.23 8.48 12.32
C SER A 204 4.03 8.02 11.11
N LEU A 205 4.28 6.73 11.03
CA LEU A 205 4.85 6.07 9.86
C LEU A 205 3.71 5.44 9.05
N GLY A 206 3.83 5.50 7.73
CA GLY A 206 2.77 5.13 6.81
C GLY A 206 3.23 4.15 5.74
N ARG A 207 2.38 3.16 5.47
CA ARG A 207 2.53 2.22 4.36
C ARG A 207 1.42 2.41 3.34
N GLU A 208 1.75 2.20 2.07
CA GLU A 208 0.78 2.26 1.00
C GLU A 208 0.03 0.92 0.87
N ILE A 209 -1.30 0.97 0.86
CA ILE A 209 -2.14 -0.23 0.73
C ILE A 209 -2.83 -0.33 -0.63
N LEU A 210 -2.86 0.75 -1.42
CA LEU A 210 -3.25 0.73 -2.83
C LEU A 210 -1.99 0.57 -3.69
N LEU A 211 -1.73 -0.63 -4.22
CA LEU A 211 -0.42 -0.90 -4.84
C LEU A 211 -0.24 -0.33 -6.26
N VAL A 212 -1.32 0.10 -6.92
CA VAL A 212 -1.36 0.38 -8.37
C VAL A 212 -1.99 1.74 -8.69
N GLY A 213 -1.68 2.69 -7.83
CA GLY A 213 -2.12 4.08 -7.89
C GLY A 213 -1.41 4.97 -8.89
N ASN A 214 -0.34 4.48 -9.53
CA ASN A 214 0.47 5.20 -10.53
C ASN A 214 0.00 4.95 -11.98
N MET A 215 -1.08 4.17 -12.18
CA MET A 215 -1.69 3.87 -13.49
C MET A 215 -0.78 3.17 -14.51
N GLU A 216 0.41 2.73 -14.08
CA GLU A 216 1.41 2.14 -14.96
C GLU A 216 1.07 0.71 -15.40
N SER A 217 1.76 0.28 -16.46
CA SER A 217 1.58 -1.06 -17.05
C SER A 217 2.33 -2.16 -16.30
N GLU A 218 2.18 -2.26 -14.98
CA GLU A 218 3.10 -3.03 -14.13
C GLU A 218 2.62 -4.44 -13.78
N GLY A 219 1.68 -4.98 -14.57
CA GLY A 219 1.13 -6.33 -14.39
C GLY A 219 -0.22 -6.37 -13.66
N ALA A 220 -0.94 -5.24 -13.54
CA ALA A 220 -2.23 -5.17 -12.87
C ALA A 220 -3.26 -4.32 -13.64
N LEU A 221 -4.51 -4.81 -13.76
CA LEU A 221 -5.62 -4.10 -14.42
C LEU A 221 -6.87 -4.05 -13.52
N ILE A 222 -6.76 -3.31 -12.42
CA ILE A 222 -7.78 -3.29 -11.36
C ILE A 222 -8.73 -2.10 -11.38
N TRP A 223 -8.42 -1.07 -12.19
CA TRP A 223 -9.28 0.10 -12.36
C TRP A 223 -10.45 -0.23 -13.29
N ASN A 224 -11.64 0.22 -12.92
CA ASN A 224 -12.89 -0.13 -13.57
C ASN A 224 -13.21 0.81 -14.75
N TYR A 225 -12.42 0.73 -15.82
CA TYR A 225 -12.68 1.46 -17.05
C TYR A 225 -13.74 0.75 -17.89
N ASN A 226 -15.00 1.19 -17.80
CA ASN A 226 -16.14 0.47 -18.39
C ASN A 226 -16.97 1.30 -19.39
N SER A 227 -16.53 2.53 -19.70
CA SER A 227 -17.14 3.34 -20.75
C SER A 227 -16.11 4.13 -21.57
N ALA A 228 -16.57 4.77 -22.64
CA ALA A 228 -15.74 5.66 -23.46
C ALA A 228 -15.41 7.01 -22.79
N ARG A 229 -15.92 7.26 -21.58
CA ARG A 229 -15.72 8.50 -20.82
C ARG A 229 -14.51 8.45 -19.90
N GLU A 230 -13.89 7.29 -19.77
CA GLU A 230 -12.77 7.06 -18.87
C GLU A 230 -11.76 6.13 -19.52
N GLY A 231 -10.55 6.12 -18.98
CA GLY A 231 -9.50 5.24 -19.46
C GLY A 231 -8.13 5.72 -19.02
N VAL A 232 -7.13 5.29 -19.77
CA VAL A 232 -5.73 5.64 -19.55
C VAL A 232 -5.28 6.65 -20.61
N ASP A 233 -4.56 7.67 -20.18
CA ASP A 233 -3.88 8.65 -21.03
C ASP A 233 -2.36 8.44 -20.92
N SER A 234 -1.63 8.80 -21.98
CA SER A 234 -0.16 8.78 -22.05
C SER A 234 0.43 10.13 -22.47
N VAL A 235 -0.42 11.15 -22.63
CA VAL A 235 -0.04 12.51 -23.01
C VAL A 235 -0.06 13.43 -21.80
N VAL A 236 -1.17 13.46 -21.06
CA VAL A 236 -1.30 14.25 -19.83
C VAL A 236 -1.00 13.36 -18.64
N VAL A 237 0.25 13.35 -18.21
CA VAL A 237 0.77 12.44 -17.19
C VAL A 237 1.49 13.24 -16.10
N HIS A 238 1.40 12.81 -14.84
CA HIS A 238 2.14 13.39 -13.73
C HIS A 238 3.43 12.61 -13.50
N GLY A 239 3.28 11.33 -13.16
CA GLY A 239 4.37 10.40 -12.86
C GLY A 239 4.46 9.31 -13.93
N GLY A 240 5.68 8.86 -14.24
CA GLY A 240 5.85 7.74 -15.17
C GLY A 240 5.41 8.06 -16.61
N ALA A 241 4.58 7.17 -17.17
CA ALA A 241 4.16 7.15 -18.57
C ALA A 241 2.64 7.15 -18.76
N ARG A 242 1.84 7.00 -17.69
CA ARG A 242 0.38 6.89 -17.77
C ARG A 242 -0.33 7.64 -16.66
N SER A 243 -1.50 8.18 -16.99
CA SER A 243 -2.48 8.65 -16.01
C SER A 243 -3.86 8.08 -16.32
N SER A 244 -4.80 8.21 -15.40
CA SER A 244 -6.21 7.95 -15.66
C SER A 244 -6.91 9.22 -16.12
N PHE A 245 -7.91 9.11 -17.00
CA PHE A 245 -8.79 10.24 -17.33
C PHE A 245 -10.27 9.95 -17.08
N ILE A 246 -11.05 11.01 -16.84
CA ILE A 246 -12.49 11.11 -17.05
C ILE A 246 -12.74 12.30 -17.99
N ASN A 247 -13.65 12.13 -18.96
CA ASN A 247 -14.15 13.20 -19.79
C ASN A 247 -15.69 13.24 -19.77
N LEU A 248 -16.26 14.45 -19.69
CA LEU A 248 -17.71 14.62 -19.70
C LEU A 248 -18.16 15.80 -20.56
N PRO A 249 -19.21 15.63 -21.38
CA PRO A 249 -19.82 16.76 -22.07
C PRO A 249 -20.59 17.64 -21.07
N ALA A 250 -20.81 18.88 -21.47
CA ALA A 250 -21.57 19.85 -20.70
C ALA A 250 -22.89 19.30 -20.17
N ARG A 251 -23.25 19.73 -18.95
CA ARG A 251 -24.52 19.44 -18.27
C ARG A 251 -24.78 17.95 -18.04
N SER A 252 -23.73 17.14 -18.07
CA SER A 252 -23.77 15.75 -17.61
C SER A 252 -23.91 15.70 -16.09
N GLN A 253 -24.56 14.64 -15.61
CA GLN A 253 -24.42 14.23 -14.22
C GLN A 253 -22.97 13.83 -13.93
N ASP A 254 -22.67 13.63 -12.66
CA ASP A 254 -21.37 13.15 -12.25
C ASP A 254 -21.00 11.80 -12.89
N TYR A 255 -19.72 11.62 -13.09
CA TYR A 255 -19.12 10.36 -13.50
C TYR A 255 -17.96 10.04 -12.58
N ILE A 256 -17.79 8.75 -12.31
CA ILE A 256 -16.86 8.22 -11.33
C ILE A 256 -16.05 7.11 -12.00
N THR A 257 -14.74 7.11 -11.77
CA THR A 257 -13.90 5.93 -11.97
C THR A 257 -13.52 5.39 -10.60
N ASP A 258 -13.59 4.07 -10.43
CA ASP A 258 -13.33 3.36 -9.19
C ASP A 258 -12.57 2.04 -9.40
N LEU A 259 -12.31 1.31 -8.32
CA LEU A 259 -11.70 -0.01 -8.37
C LEU A 259 -12.74 -1.09 -8.71
N ILE A 260 -12.32 -2.11 -9.46
CA ILE A 260 -13.13 -3.32 -9.72
C ILE A 260 -13.47 -4.06 -8.42
N GLN A 261 -12.55 -4.06 -7.46
CA GLN A 261 -12.75 -4.67 -6.14
C GLN A 261 -12.48 -3.67 -5.02
N ARG A 262 -13.25 -3.80 -3.94
CA ARG A 262 -13.13 -2.93 -2.75
C ARG A 262 -11.93 -3.36 -1.90
N ILE A 263 -11.27 -2.37 -1.30
CA ILE A 263 -10.14 -2.59 -0.40
C ILE A 263 -10.68 -2.92 0.99
N PRO A 264 -10.24 -4.02 1.64
CA PRO A 264 -10.62 -4.34 3.01
C PRO A 264 -10.01 -3.34 4.00
N VAL A 265 -10.84 -2.83 4.90
CA VAL A 265 -10.45 -1.93 5.98
C VAL A 265 -11.12 -2.32 7.30
N ASN A 266 -10.63 -1.75 8.38
CA ASN A 266 -11.21 -1.84 9.71
C ASN A 266 -11.67 -0.44 10.15
N GLY A 267 -12.97 -0.21 10.21
CA GLY A 267 -13.53 1.10 10.57
C GLY A 267 -13.26 1.59 11.99
N VAL A 268 -12.70 0.74 12.86
CA VAL A 268 -12.32 1.10 14.24
C VAL A 268 -10.83 1.40 14.35
N ASP A 269 -9.99 0.55 13.75
CA ASP A 269 -8.54 0.57 13.98
C ASP A 269 -7.76 1.30 12.87
N ASP A 270 -8.27 1.30 11.63
CA ASP A 270 -7.52 1.86 10.50
C ASP A 270 -7.49 3.39 10.53
N ARG A 271 -6.28 3.94 10.41
CA ARG A 271 -6.03 5.36 10.17
C ARG A 271 -5.55 5.53 8.75
N LEU A 272 -6.39 6.11 7.90
CA LEU A 272 -6.10 6.20 6.47
C LEU A 272 -5.99 7.64 5.99
N THR A 273 -5.16 7.85 4.98
CA THR A 273 -5.16 9.08 4.17
C THR A 273 -5.27 8.67 2.71
N LEU A 274 -6.19 9.32 1.99
CA LEU A 274 -6.22 9.26 0.54
C LEU A 274 -5.53 10.51 0.01
N CYS A 275 -4.57 10.33 -0.89
CA CYS A 275 -3.89 11.41 -1.56
C CYS A 275 -3.62 11.10 -3.03
N GLY A 276 -3.19 12.11 -3.78
CA GLY A 276 -2.75 11.95 -5.16
C GLY A 276 -2.90 13.23 -5.97
N TRP A 277 -2.61 13.13 -7.27
CA TRP A 277 -2.52 14.29 -8.15
C TRP A 277 -3.68 14.33 -9.12
N LEU A 278 -4.29 15.52 -9.27
CA LEU A 278 -5.31 15.77 -10.28
C LEU A 278 -4.89 16.91 -11.20
N HIS A 279 -5.11 16.73 -12.49
CA HIS A 279 -5.07 17.80 -13.50
C HIS A 279 -6.48 17.94 -14.10
N THR A 280 -6.89 19.16 -14.44
CA THR A 280 -8.25 19.40 -14.93
C THR A 280 -8.28 20.45 -16.03
N GLU A 281 -9.18 20.25 -16.99
CA GLU A 281 -9.54 21.25 -18.01
C GLU A 281 -11.06 21.42 -18.03
N ASN A 282 -11.53 22.66 -17.90
CA ASN A 282 -12.94 23.02 -17.83
C ASN A 282 -13.72 22.11 -16.86
N ALA A 283 -13.13 21.79 -15.71
CA ALA A 283 -13.75 20.87 -14.76
C ALA A 283 -14.89 21.55 -14.00
N SER A 284 -15.93 20.78 -13.75
CA SER A 284 -16.97 21.12 -12.78
C SER A 284 -16.92 20.11 -11.65
N ASN A 285 -16.68 20.60 -10.44
CA ASN A 285 -16.70 19.83 -9.21
C ASN A 285 -15.87 18.52 -9.31
N ALA A 286 -14.61 18.64 -9.75
CA ALA A 286 -13.66 17.54 -9.88
C ALA A 286 -13.02 17.20 -8.53
N GLY A 287 -12.79 15.92 -8.20
CA GLY A 287 -12.06 15.59 -6.97
C GLY A 287 -11.87 14.11 -6.68
N LEU A 288 -10.99 13.83 -5.73
CA LEU A 288 -10.81 12.50 -5.12
C LEU A 288 -11.89 12.26 -4.06
N ALA A 289 -12.29 11.01 -3.92
CA ALA A 289 -13.26 10.60 -2.91
C ALA A 289 -13.10 9.12 -2.55
N VAL A 290 -13.73 8.74 -1.44
CA VAL A 290 -13.94 7.34 -1.06
C VAL A 290 -15.43 7.07 -0.86
N ARG A 291 -15.81 5.81 -1.05
CA ARG A 291 -17.09 5.27 -0.59
C ARG A 291 -16.83 4.13 0.37
N TYR A 292 -17.54 4.13 1.49
CA TYR A 292 -17.43 3.13 2.54
C TYR A 292 -18.57 2.12 2.45
N TYR A 293 -18.25 0.86 2.75
CA TYR A 293 -19.17 -0.26 2.66
C TYR A 293 -19.01 -1.21 3.85
N SER A 294 -20.12 -1.79 4.30
CA SER A 294 -20.12 -2.85 5.32
C SER A 294 -19.91 -4.25 4.73
N TYR A 295 -20.08 -4.41 3.41
CA TYR A 295 -19.98 -5.70 2.71
C TYR A 295 -19.06 -5.59 1.49
N ARG A 296 -18.51 -6.73 1.04
CA ARG A 296 -17.51 -6.76 -0.03
C ARG A 296 -18.09 -6.46 -1.42
N TYR A 297 -19.23 -7.02 -1.78
CA TYR A 297 -19.74 -6.97 -3.15
C TYR A 297 -21.07 -6.24 -3.29
N SER A 298 -21.93 -6.29 -2.27
CA SER A 298 -23.27 -5.75 -2.40
C SER A 298 -23.25 -4.23 -2.64
N ASN A 299 -23.96 -3.80 -3.68
CA ASN A 299 -24.21 -2.40 -4.02
C ASN A 299 -25.57 -1.92 -3.49
N ASP A 300 -26.26 -2.71 -2.67
CA ASP A 300 -27.48 -2.27 -1.99
C ASP A 300 -27.15 -1.03 -1.12
N PRO A 301 -27.89 0.08 -1.27
CA PRO A 301 -27.64 1.30 -0.51
C PRO A 301 -27.61 1.10 1.01
N ARG A 302 -28.28 0.07 1.54
CA ARG A 302 -28.29 -0.28 2.98
C ARG A 302 -26.92 -0.71 3.51
N TYR A 303 -26.00 -1.09 2.62
CA TYR A 303 -24.65 -1.53 2.97
C TYR A 303 -23.58 -0.49 2.65
N ILE A 304 -23.98 0.70 2.20
CA ILE A 304 -23.10 1.85 2.06
C ILE A 304 -23.07 2.55 3.42
N SER A 305 -21.93 2.53 4.10
CA SER A 305 -21.77 3.17 5.41
C SER A 305 -21.44 4.65 5.31
N GLY A 306 -20.99 5.14 4.15
CA GLY A 306 -20.75 6.57 3.94
C GLY A 306 -20.00 6.91 2.66
N ASN A 307 -19.77 8.20 2.45
CA ASN A 307 -18.95 8.75 1.39
C ASN A 307 -18.14 9.91 1.99
N GLN A 308 -16.91 10.11 1.52
CA GLN A 308 -16.10 11.26 1.89
C GLN A 308 -15.37 11.76 0.66
N ASP A 309 -15.47 13.07 0.40
CA ASP A 309 -14.64 13.76 -0.59
C ASP A 309 -13.32 14.17 0.08
N VAL A 310 -12.23 14.15 -0.70
CA VAL A 310 -10.94 14.70 -0.27
C VAL A 310 -11.02 16.22 -0.43
N GLU A 311 -11.12 16.90 0.72
CA GLU A 311 -11.17 18.35 0.99
C GLU A 311 -11.55 19.30 -0.16
N ARG A 312 -10.72 19.43 -1.21
CA ARG A 312 -10.88 20.42 -2.28
C ARG A 312 -11.44 19.80 -3.55
N ARG A 313 -12.60 20.33 -3.99
CA ARG A 313 -13.14 20.10 -5.33
C ARG A 313 -12.60 21.15 -6.30
N LEU A 314 -11.94 20.70 -7.36
CA LEU A 314 -11.38 21.52 -8.42
C LEU A 314 -12.46 22.02 -9.38
N GLN A 315 -12.24 23.22 -9.91
CA GLN A 315 -13.11 23.93 -10.84
C GLN A 315 -12.25 24.54 -11.95
N GLY A 316 -12.77 24.58 -13.18
CA GLY A 316 -12.06 25.15 -14.32
C GLY A 316 -10.77 24.39 -14.64
N ASP A 317 -9.75 25.15 -15.07
CA ASP A 317 -8.44 24.61 -15.43
C ASP A 317 -7.52 24.64 -14.22
N ASN A 318 -6.86 23.52 -13.94
CA ASN A 318 -5.85 23.41 -12.88
C ASN A 318 -4.72 22.52 -13.39
N ASP A 319 -3.49 23.00 -13.24
CA ASP A 319 -2.30 22.15 -13.39
C ASP A 319 -2.31 21.04 -12.31
N TRP A 320 -1.40 20.08 -12.42
CA TRP A 320 -1.25 18.99 -11.47
C TRP A 320 -1.24 19.52 -10.03
N THR A 321 -2.33 19.22 -9.32
CA THR A 321 -2.61 19.70 -7.98
C THR A 321 -2.65 18.51 -7.05
N TYR A 322 -1.74 18.50 -6.08
CA TYR A 322 -1.73 17.48 -5.03
C TYR A 322 -2.88 17.70 -4.06
N LEU A 323 -3.66 16.64 -3.83
CA LEU A 323 -4.77 16.61 -2.89
C LEU A 323 -4.51 15.51 -1.87
N TRP A 324 -4.84 15.77 -0.62
CA TRP A 324 -4.77 14.77 0.44
C TRP A 324 -5.76 15.07 1.56
N ASP A 325 -6.33 14.03 2.14
CA ASP A 325 -7.12 14.19 3.35
C ASP A 325 -7.17 12.91 4.20
N ARG A 326 -7.28 13.09 5.52
CA ARG A 326 -7.44 11.98 6.45
C ARG A 326 -8.86 11.46 6.35
N LEU A 327 -8.99 10.14 6.22
CA LEU A 327 -10.28 9.49 6.11
C LEU A 327 -10.92 9.32 7.49
N VAL A 328 -12.17 9.76 7.63
CA VAL A 328 -13.02 9.51 8.79
C VAL A 328 -13.88 8.31 8.47
N ILE A 329 -13.42 7.14 8.90
CA ILE A 329 -14.04 5.86 8.55
C ILE A 329 -15.20 5.58 9.53
N PRO A 330 -16.45 5.34 9.04
CA PRO A 330 -17.54 4.94 9.93
C PRO A 330 -17.26 3.58 10.59
N GLU A 331 -17.60 3.43 11.88
CA GLU A 331 -17.29 2.22 12.67
C GLU A 331 -17.77 0.91 12.03
N ASN A 332 -18.92 0.92 11.35
CA ASN A 332 -19.51 -0.25 10.69
C ASN A 332 -18.94 -0.53 9.28
N THR A 333 -17.78 0.04 8.95
CA THR A 333 -17.14 -0.12 7.64
C THR A 333 -16.17 -1.29 7.65
N GLY A 334 -16.35 -2.18 6.67
CA GLY A 334 -15.40 -3.24 6.37
C GLY A 334 -14.64 -3.01 5.06
N PHE A 335 -15.13 -2.16 4.17
CA PHE A 335 -14.52 -2.01 2.86
C PHE A 335 -14.62 -0.57 2.42
N LEU A 336 -13.67 -0.14 1.60
CA LEU A 336 -13.76 1.12 0.89
C LEU A 336 -13.46 0.94 -0.58
N ASN A 337 -13.96 1.87 -1.39
CA ASN A 337 -13.56 2.01 -2.78
C ASN A 337 -13.00 3.42 -2.98
N VAL A 338 -11.80 3.50 -3.56
CA VAL A 338 -11.12 4.73 -3.93
C VAL A 338 -11.63 5.16 -5.30
N ARG A 339 -11.89 6.46 -5.46
CA ARG A 339 -12.45 6.98 -6.70
C ARG A 339 -12.08 8.44 -6.95
N TRP A 340 -12.18 8.86 -8.19
CA TRP A 340 -12.24 10.26 -8.58
C TRP A 340 -13.51 10.51 -9.38
N GLN A 341 -13.95 11.76 -9.35
CA GLN A 341 -15.24 12.15 -9.88
C GLN A 341 -15.13 13.49 -10.61
N LEU A 342 -15.93 13.63 -11.66
CA LEU A 342 -16.11 14.86 -12.43
C LEU A 342 -17.61 15.07 -12.69
N TYR A 343 -18.09 16.31 -12.62
CA TYR A 343 -19.42 16.69 -13.12
C TYR A 343 -19.29 17.33 -14.51
N GLY A 344 -20.36 17.24 -15.31
CA GLY A 344 -20.40 17.95 -16.58
C GLY A 344 -20.33 19.48 -16.35
N PRO A 345 -19.45 20.21 -17.06
CA PRO A 345 -19.41 21.67 -16.97
C PRO A 345 -20.66 22.35 -17.52
N GLU A 346 -20.81 23.66 -17.32
CA GLU A 346 -21.98 24.39 -17.83
C GLU A 346 -22.04 24.38 -19.37
N ASP A 347 -20.87 24.51 -20.01
CA ASP A 347 -20.64 24.41 -21.45
C ASP A 347 -19.34 23.65 -21.77
N GLY A 348 -19.17 23.29 -23.05
CA GLY A 348 -17.97 22.59 -23.53
C GLY A 348 -17.83 21.14 -23.06
N GLN A 349 -16.58 20.69 -23.04
CA GLN A 349 -16.16 19.37 -22.55
C GLN A 349 -15.30 19.59 -21.30
N GLY A 350 -15.56 18.82 -20.25
CA GLY A 350 -14.73 18.79 -19.05
C GLY A 350 -13.81 17.58 -19.06
N TRP A 351 -12.60 17.76 -18.52
CA TRP A 351 -11.58 16.73 -18.37
C TRP A 351 -11.04 16.73 -16.95
N LEU A 352 -10.75 15.53 -16.47
CA LEU A 352 -10.01 15.28 -15.25
C LEU A 352 -9.01 14.16 -15.52
N GLN A 353 -7.74 14.41 -15.23
CA GLN A 353 -6.72 13.39 -15.13
C GLN A 353 -6.38 13.13 -13.66
N ALA A 354 -6.17 11.86 -13.32
CA ALA A 354 -5.81 11.40 -11.98
C ALA A 354 -4.60 10.49 -12.07
N ASP A 355 -3.62 10.72 -11.22
CA ASP A 355 -2.33 10.02 -11.25
C ASP A 355 -1.69 10.00 -9.86
N ASP A 356 -0.80 9.04 -9.63
CA ASP A 356 -0.14 8.80 -8.33
C ASP A 356 -1.13 8.85 -7.14
N ILE A 357 -2.23 8.11 -7.24
CA ILE A 357 -3.31 8.00 -6.25
C ILE A 357 -2.97 6.98 -5.18
N GLU A 358 -2.87 7.42 -3.93
CA GLU A 358 -2.28 6.62 -2.87
C GLU A 358 -3.21 6.54 -1.67
N LEU A 359 -3.36 5.33 -1.14
CA LEU A 359 -4.07 5.08 0.10
C LEU A 359 -3.06 4.64 1.14
N ILE A 360 -2.79 5.53 2.09
CA ILE A 360 -1.77 5.36 3.11
C ILE A 360 -2.44 4.90 4.40
N ARG A 361 -1.98 3.78 4.96
CA ARG A 361 -2.33 3.33 6.31
C ARG A 361 -1.24 3.77 7.28
N TRP A 362 -1.65 4.45 8.34
CA TRP A 362 -0.77 5.01 9.36
C TRP A 362 -0.76 4.15 10.62
N ASP A 363 0.41 4.05 11.22
CA ASP A 363 0.54 3.62 12.61
C ASP A 363 0.04 4.72 13.57
N GLU A 364 -0.23 4.33 14.82
CA GLU A 364 -0.56 5.26 15.90
C GLU A 364 0.52 6.34 16.04
N PRO A 365 0.14 7.64 16.09
CA PRO A 365 1.13 8.68 16.27
C PRO A 365 1.80 8.60 17.64
N GLY A 366 3.14 8.46 17.65
CA GLY A 366 3.96 8.41 18.86
C GLY A 366 4.71 9.72 19.11
N ASP A 367 4.97 10.04 20.37
CA ASP A 367 5.74 11.22 20.75
C ASP A 367 7.19 11.12 20.25
N PHE A 368 7.71 12.23 19.70
CA PHE A 368 9.08 12.33 19.20
C PHE A 368 9.93 13.22 20.12
N GLU A 369 10.88 12.59 20.83
CA GLU A 369 11.80 13.31 21.71
C GLU A 369 13.18 13.51 21.08
N ARG A 370 13.90 12.40 20.79
CA ARG A 370 15.30 12.41 20.31
C ARG A 370 15.57 11.28 19.33
N GLY A 371 14.90 11.35 18.19
CA GLY A 371 15.01 10.35 17.12
C GLY A 371 14.10 9.14 17.34
N LEU A 372 13.76 8.46 16.25
CA LEU A 372 12.91 7.27 16.23
C LEU A 372 13.57 6.19 15.37
N SER A 373 13.91 5.04 15.96
CA SER A 373 14.40 3.88 15.20
C SER A 373 13.23 3.18 14.52
N ILE A 374 13.49 2.64 13.33
CA ILE A 374 12.52 1.91 12.52
C ILE A 374 13.17 0.58 12.13
N ASP A 375 12.47 -0.53 12.38
CA ASP A 375 12.93 -1.84 11.96
C ASP A 375 13.02 -1.89 10.43
N SER A 376 14.07 -2.50 9.91
CA SER A 376 14.42 -2.45 8.50
C SER A 376 15.05 -3.78 8.08
N PRO A 377 14.75 -4.34 6.89
CA PRO A 377 13.80 -3.88 5.86
C PRO A 377 12.33 -3.71 6.26
N ASN A 378 11.55 -2.92 5.50
CA ASN A 378 10.12 -2.68 5.77
C ASN A 378 9.36 -2.23 4.49
N ASP A 379 8.05 -2.03 4.62
CA ASP A 379 7.18 -1.46 3.57
C ASP A 379 6.64 -0.07 3.91
N LEU A 380 7.43 0.71 4.66
CA LEU A 380 7.10 2.08 5.03
C LEU A 380 7.60 3.05 3.97
N TYR A 381 6.71 3.89 3.48
CA TYR A 381 6.99 4.87 2.41
C TYR A 381 6.72 6.30 2.85
N TYR A 382 5.95 6.49 3.92
CA TYR A 382 5.52 7.81 4.35
C TYR A 382 5.81 8.07 5.80
N LEU A 383 5.94 9.36 6.07
CA LEU A 383 5.97 9.97 7.37
C LEU A 383 4.90 11.05 7.42
N GLN A 384 4.24 11.19 8.57
CA GLN A 384 3.43 12.35 8.88
C GLN A 384 3.81 12.84 10.27
N VAL A 385 3.96 14.15 10.40
CA VAL A 385 4.30 14.79 11.67
C VAL A 385 3.19 15.74 12.08
N GLU A 386 2.95 15.83 13.38
CA GLU A 386 1.95 16.74 13.94
C GLU A 386 2.42 17.40 15.22
N THR A 387 1.91 18.61 15.46
CA THR A 387 2.25 19.44 16.61
C THR A 387 1.06 20.33 16.99
N PRO A 388 0.83 20.62 18.28
CA PRO A 388 -0.14 21.64 18.69
C PRO A 388 0.37 23.09 18.45
N ARG A 389 1.59 23.27 17.94
CA ARG A 389 2.21 24.58 17.72
C ARG A 389 2.04 25.02 16.28
N GLU A 390 1.84 26.32 16.09
CA GLU A 390 1.77 26.93 14.77
C GLU A 390 3.08 26.77 14.01
N VAL A 391 2.95 26.21 12.81
CA VAL A 391 4.06 25.91 11.90
C VAL A 391 3.47 25.79 10.50
N ASP A 392 4.12 26.41 9.52
CA ASP A 392 3.65 26.40 8.12
C ASP A 392 4.35 25.32 7.28
N GLU A 393 5.62 25.04 7.59
CA GLU A 393 6.44 24.06 6.89
C GLU A 393 7.32 23.30 7.89
N VAL A 394 7.62 22.06 7.54
CA VAL A 394 8.50 21.21 8.34
C VAL A 394 9.57 20.58 7.47
N ARG A 395 10.76 20.36 8.03
CA ARG A 395 11.79 19.51 7.45
C ARG A 395 12.08 18.35 8.38
N VAL A 396 12.13 17.16 7.85
CA VAL A 396 12.50 15.96 8.58
C VAL A 396 13.77 15.38 7.98
N THR A 397 14.77 15.16 8.83
CA THR A 397 15.95 14.37 8.48
C THR A 397 15.70 12.92 8.87
N TYR A 398 15.92 11.98 7.96
CA TYR A 398 15.78 10.55 8.20
C TYR A 398 16.93 9.77 7.55
N ARG A 399 17.09 8.51 7.94
CA ARG A 399 18.04 7.58 7.33
C ARG A 399 17.29 6.46 6.63
N SER A 400 17.84 6.01 5.52
CA SER A 400 17.46 4.77 4.86
C SER A 400 18.63 3.79 4.81
N ILE A 401 18.31 2.50 4.77
CA ILE A 401 19.25 1.40 4.60
C ILE A 401 18.98 0.72 3.27
N MET A 402 20.04 0.57 2.46
CA MET A 402 20.05 -0.40 1.37
C MET A 402 20.67 -1.70 1.87
N VAL A 403 20.04 -2.82 1.53
CA VAL A 403 20.47 -4.17 1.92
C VAL A 403 20.93 -4.92 0.67
N THR A 404 22.12 -5.53 0.73
CA THR A 404 22.68 -6.38 -0.34
C THR A 404 23.16 -7.71 0.23
N TYR A 405 23.18 -8.77 -0.58
CA TYR A 405 23.47 -10.16 -0.14
C TYR A 405 24.26 -10.97 -1.19
#